data_AF-A0A2U4FQU8-F1
#
_entry.id   AF-A0A2U4FQU8-F1
#
_cell.length_a   1.000
_cell.length_b   1.000
_cell.length_c   1.000
_cell.angle_alpha   90.00
_cell.angle_beta   90.00
_cell.angle_gamma   90.00
#
_symmetry.space_group_name_H-M   'P 1'
#
loop_
_entity.id
_entity.type
_entity.pdbx_description
1 polymer ?
#
loop_
_entity_poly.entity_id
_entity_poly.type
_entity_poly.pdbx_seq_one_letter_code
_entity_poly.pdbx_strand_id
1 'polypeptide(L)'
;MMAGSFEIDVLQKNAVSEEIQSIFNEATNMQGVRRELMLYLGRQLVHGYNYAYISRSEIVVPDSVAYYELIIVNVTYDNESRKINDLKATTIIKNAEKGMFGGITCSKSDEAIIRIIDSVYANELISLFNIAVGNTKNIKEGTEEEMELVKKVKEYDYEVELYLGDKPVTGIDYYYIAKVQNIETKVKGIQLVTVNNPPSGTKVVEIKDIL
;
A
#
# COMPACT_ATOMS: atom_id res chain seq x y z
N MET A 1 13.81 -8.50 18.55
CA MET A 1 13.55 -8.74 17.11
C MET A 1 13.23 -10.23 16.98
N MET A 2 12.00 -10.61 16.61
CA MET A 2 11.69 -12.02 16.34
C MET A 2 12.21 -12.35 14.94
N ALA A 3 13.06 -13.36 14.82
CA ALA A 3 13.55 -13.81 13.52
C ALA A 3 12.36 -14.27 12.66
N GLY A 4 12.26 -13.77 11.43
CA GLY A 4 11.29 -14.26 10.44
C GLY A 4 10.02 -13.42 10.22
N SER A 5 9.70 -12.39 11.01
CA SER A 5 8.55 -11.48 10.75
C SER A 5 9.01 -10.05 10.51
N PHE A 6 8.24 -9.28 9.74
CA PHE A 6 8.52 -7.86 9.53
C PHE A 6 8.23 -7.05 10.80
N GLU A 7 9.20 -6.23 11.19
CA GLU A 7 9.01 -5.10 12.09
C GLU A 7 8.42 -3.94 11.28
N ILE A 8 7.10 -3.72 11.44
CA ILE A 8 6.37 -2.68 10.72
C ILE A 8 6.65 -1.31 11.35
N ASP A 9 7.24 -0.43 10.54
CA ASP A 9 7.56 0.96 10.86
C ASP A 9 7.34 1.81 9.60
N VAL A 10 6.09 2.25 9.42
CA VAL A 10 5.69 2.95 8.20
C VAL A 10 6.20 4.38 8.22
N LEU A 11 7.00 4.74 7.23
CA LEU A 11 7.51 6.10 7.03
C LEU A 11 7.08 6.63 5.66
N GLN A 12 6.51 7.83 5.68
CA GLN A 12 6.16 8.59 4.47
C GLN A 12 7.44 9.08 3.78
N LYS A 13 7.40 9.27 2.46
CA LYS A 13 8.61 9.55 1.64
C LYS A 13 9.50 10.71 2.13
N ASN A 14 8.95 11.70 2.84
CA ASN A 14 9.68 12.85 3.39
C ASN A 14 10.31 12.58 4.77
N ALA A 15 9.96 11.49 5.44
CA ALA A 15 10.48 11.07 6.73
C ALA A 15 11.44 9.87 6.63
N VAL A 16 11.60 9.29 5.44
CA VAL A 16 12.55 8.20 5.19
C VAL A 16 13.98 8.73 5.29
N SER A 17 14.85 8.03 6.03
CA SER A 17 16.27 8.39 6.14
C SER A 17 17.02 8.23 4.81
N GLU A 18 18.09 8.99 4.63
CA GLU A 18 18.95 8.89 3.44
C GLU A 18 19.48 7.47 3.23
N GLU A 19 19.80 6.76 4.32
CA GLU A 19 20.25 5.37 4.25
C GLU A 19 19.16 4.46 3.64
N ILE A 20 17.95 4.48 4.19
CA ILE A 20 16.83 3.63 3.72
C ILE A 20 16.44 4.00 2.28
N GLN A 21 16.48 5.29 1.94
CA GLN A 21 16.22 5.77 0.59
C GLN A 21 17.32 5.33 -0.39
N SER A 22 18.59 5.35 0.02
CA SER A 22 19.70 4.90 -0.83
C SER A 22 19.63 3.41 -1.15
N ILE A 23 19.16 2.57 -0.22
CA ILE A 23 18.90 1.13 -0.48
C ILE A 23 17.90 0.97 -1.61
N PHE A 24 16.78 1.70 -1.53
CA PHE A 24 15.75 1.66 -2.57
C PHE A 24 16.31 2.13 -3.90
N ASN A 25 16.99 3.28 -3.93
CA ASN A 25 17.53 3.86 -5.16
C ASN A 25 18.57 2.94 -5.81
N GLU A 26 19.53 2.41 -5.05
CA GLU A 26 20.55 1.49 -5.57
C GLU A 26 19.93 0.21 -6.14
N ALA A 27 18.96 -0.38 -5.45
CA ALA A 27 18.32 -1.61 -5.89
C ALA A 27 17.39 -1.41 -7.10
N THR A 28 16.76 -0.24 -7.24
CA THR A 28 15.74 0.02 -8.27
C THR A 28 16.24 0.80 -9.48
N ASN A 29 17.49 1.27 -9.47
CA ASN A 29 18.13 1.97 -10.59
C ASN A 29 18.50 1.02 -11.75
N MET A 30 17.50 0.31 -12.28
CA MET A 30 17.60 -0.57 -13.45
C MET A 30 16.85 0.05 -14.62
N GLN A 31 17.36 -0.16 -15.85
CA GLN A 31 16.74 0.38 -17.06
C GLN A 31 15.36 -0.23 -17.33
N GLY A 32 14.44 0.58 -17.86
CA GLY A 32 13.14 0.13 -18.39
C GLY A 32 11.91 0.45 -17.53
N VAL A 33 12.08 0.75 -16.24
CA VAL A 33 10.98 1.16 -15.35
C VAL A 33 11.44 2.30 -14.44
N ARG A 34 10.75 3.43 -14.47
CA ARG A 34 10.92 4.51 -13.49
C ARG A 34 10.17 4.14 -12.23
N ARG A 35 10.86 4.12 -11.09
CA ARG A 35 10.30 3.80 -9.78
C ARG A 35 10.46 4.98 -8.83
N GLU A 36 9.38 5.31 -8.14
CA GLU A 36 9.33 6.37 -7.16
C GLU A 36 8.92 5.79 -5.81
N LEU A 37 9.74 6.04 -4.78
CA LEU A 37 9.44 5.62 -3.41
C LEU A 37 8.25 6.41 -2.86
N MET A 38 7.20 5.70 -2.47
CA MET A 38 6.00 6.30 -1.87
C MET A 38 5.97 6.10 -0.36
N LEU A 39 6.27 4.88 0.09
CA LEU A 39 6.22 4.46 1.49
C LEU A 39 7.37 3.51 1.80
N TYR A 40 8.03 3.69 2.93
CA TYR A 40 8.77 2.62 3.59
C TYR A 40 7.85 1.91 4.57
N LEU A 41 7.88 0.58 4.63
CA LEU A 41 6.95 -0.23 5.45
C LEU A 41 7.59 -0.80 6.71
N GLY A 42 8.90 -1.04 6.68
CA GLY A 42 9.60 -1.72 7.77
C GLY A 42 10.71 -2.65 7.29
N ARG A 43 11.25 -3.43 8.22
CA ARG A 43 12.36 -4.35 7.97
C ARG A 43 12.15 -5.71 8.62
N GLN A 44 12.85 -6.71 8.11
CA GLN A 44 12.84 -8.07 8.64
C GLN A 44 14.27 -8.59 8.70
N LEU A 45 14.68 -9.13 9.86
CA LEU A 45 15.96 -9.80 10.02
C LEU A 45 15.91 -11.23 9.45
N VAL A 46 16.81 -11.50 8.52
CA VAL A 46 17.01 -12.79 7.83
C VAL A 46 18.52 -13.06 7.71
N HIS A 47 19.01 -13.62 6.61
CA HIS A 47 20.43 -13.57 6.25
C HIS A 47 20.82 -12.16 5.78
N GLY A 48 20.88 -11.22 6.72
CA GLY A 48 20.88 -9.78 6.45
C GLY A 48 19.53 -9.16 6.81
N TYR A 49 19.13 -8.12 6.09
CA TYR A 49 17.86 -7.43 6.31
C TYR A 49 17.07 -7.33 5.01
N ASN A 50 15.79 -7.69 5.08
CA ASN A 50 14.82 -7.30 4.06
C ASN A 50 14.25 -5.92 4.43
N TYR A 51 14.22 -5.00 3.48
CA TYR A 51 13.55 -3.70 3.60
C TYR A 51 12.36 -3.69 2.64
N ALA A 52 11.18 -3.33 3.14
CA ALA A 52 9.95 -3.34 2.36
C ALA A 52 9.49 -1.91 2.03
N TYR A 53 9.05 -1.71 0.79
CA TYR A 53 8.68 -0.42 0.22
C TYR A 53 7.42 -0.54 -0.64
N ILE A 54 6.64 0.53 -0.70
CA ILE A 54 5.64 0.74 -1.76
C ILE A 54 6.25 1.70 -2.78
N SER A 55 6.26 1.26 -4.04
CA SER A 55 6.74 2.04 -5.18
C SER A 55 5.59 2.36 -6.12
N ARG A 56 5.55 3.61 -6.59
CA ARG A 56 4.81 3.98 -7.80
C ARG A 56 5.76 3.77 -8.98
N SER A 57 5.35 2.95 -9.92
CA SER A 57 6.22 2.48 -11.01
C SER A 57 5.60 2.79 -12.37
N GLU A 58 6.43 3.09 -13.36
CA GLU A 58 6.01 3.45 -14.71
C GLU A 58 7.02 2.91 -15.73
N ILE A 59 6.55 2.13 -16.70
CA ILE A 59 7.42 1.59 -17.75
C ILE A 59 7.91 2.74 -18.64
N VAL A 60 9.19 2.75 -19.01
CA VAL A 60 9.77 3.82 -19.83
C VAL A 60 9.48 3.56 -21.32
N VAL A 61 8.20 3.68 -21.69
CA VAL A 61 7.69 3.59 -23.08
C VAL A 61 6.65 4.70 -23.31
N PRO A 62 6.40 5.12 -24.56
CA PRO A 62 5.33 6.07 -24.85
C PRO A 62 3.98 5.60 -24.31
N ASP A 63 3.22 6.54 -23.75
CA ASP A 63 1.90 6.32 -23.16
C ASP A 63 1.81 5.22 -22.08
N SER A 64 2.89 4.98 -21.35
CA SER A 64 2.83 4.09 -20.20
C SER A 64 1.93 4.68 -19.11
N VAL A 65 1.31 3.78 -18.36
CA VAL A 65 0.44 4.12 -17.24
C VAL A 65 1.08 3.59 -15.98
N ALA A 66 1.08 4.41 -14.93
CA ALA A 66 1.64 4.04 -13.65
C ALA A 66 0.89 2.88 -12.99
N TYR A 67 1.59 2.17 -12.13
CA TYR A 67 1.11 1.05 -11.34
C TYR A 67 1.84 1.04 -9.98
N TYR A 68 1.41 0.19 -9.04
CA TYR A 68 2.06 0.08 -7.73
C TYR A 68 2.66 -1.30 -7.49
N GLU A 69 3.83 -1.30 -6.86
CA GLU A 69 4.58 -2.50 -6.48
C GLU A 69 4.91 -2.49 -4.98
N LEU A 70 4.80 -3.65 -4.35
CA LEU A 70 5.55 -3.97 -3.15
C LEU A 70 6.96 -4.38 -3.56
N ILE A 71 7.96 -3.66 -3.08
CA ILE A 71 9.37 -3.94 -3.34
C ILE A 71 10.01 -4.37 -2.03
N ILE A 72 10.65 -5.54 -2.05
CA ILE A 72 11.45 -6.04 -0.93
C ILE A 72 12.89 -6.15 -1.40
N VAL A 73 13.78 -5.44 -0.71
CA VAL A 73 15.22 -5.43 -1.00
C VAL A 73 15.95 -6.15 0.12
N ASN A 74 16.71 -7.19 -0.23
CA ASN A 74 17.58 -7.87 0.72
C ASN A 74 18.98 -7.24 0.70
N VAL A 75 19.50 -6.90 1.88
CA VAL A 75 20.83 -6.34 2.05
C VAL A 75 21.62 -7.04 3.14
N THR A 76 22.93 -7.12 2.94
CA THR A 76 23.89 -7.54 3.97
C THR A 76 24.92 -6.44 4.20
N TYR A 77 25.47 -6.40 5.41
CA TYR A 77 26.53 -5.47 5.78
C TYR A 77 27.80 -6.27 6.11
N ASP A 78 28.92 -5.92 5.46
CA ASP A 78 30.23 -6.48 5.72
C ASP A 78 31.22 -5.33 5.96
N ASN A 79 31.76 -5.24 7.17
CA ASN A 79 32.73 -4.19 7.58
C ASN A 79 32.32 -2.79 7.10
N GLU A 80 31.08 -2.37 7.43
CA GLU A 80 30.47 -1.08 7.05
C GLU A 80 30.11 -0.92 5.56
N SER A 81 30.48 -1.87 4.70
CA SER A 81 30.01 -1.90 3.31
C SER A 81 28.65 -2.57 3.19
N ARG A 82 27.69 -1.87 2.57
CA ARG A 82 26.38 -2.44 2.22
C ARG A 82 26.47 -3.18 0.89
N LYS A 83 25.82 -4.33 0.80
CA LYS A 83 25.60 -5.07 -0.45
C LYS A 83 24.13 -5.41 -0.63
N ILE A 84 23.58 -5.08 -1.79
CA ILE A 84 22.25 -5.58 -2.23
C ILE A 84 22.42 -7.01 -2.73
N ASN A 85 21.66 -7.96 -2.17
CA ASN A 85 21.73 -9.37 -2.58
C ASN A 85 20.58 -9.78 -3.48
N ASP A 86 19.40 -9.23 -3.25
CA ASP A 86 18.19 -9.58 -4.00
C ASP A 86 17.17 -8.43 -4.00
N LEU A 87 16.33 -8.42 -5.02
CA LEU A 87 15.19 -7.52 -5.17
C LEU A 87 13.97 -8.32 -5.65
N LYS A 88 12.92 -8.33 -4.84
CA LYS A 88 11.61 -8.87 -5.20
C LYS A 88 10.62 -7.74 -5.39
N ALA A 89 10.12 -7.57 -6.61
CA ALA A 89 9.02 -6.66 -6.93
C ALA A 89 7.73 -7.45 -7.18
N THR A 90 6.66 -7.11 -6.47
CA THR A 90 5.33 -7.72 -6.62
C THR A 90 4.31 -6.64 -6.95
N THR A 91 3.64 -6.72 -8.09
CA THR A 91 2.57 -5.78 -8.45
C THR A 91 1.39 -5.94 -7.51
N ILE A 92 0.98 -4.86 -6.84
CA ILE A 92 -0.16 -4.84 -5.90
C ILE A 92 -1.38 -4.13 -6.51
N ILE A 93 -1.15 -3.15 -7.38
CA ILE A 93 -2.17 -2.51 -8.22
C ILE A 93 -1.64 -2.55 -9.64
N LYS A 94 -2.41 -3.17 -10.54
CA LYS A 94 -2.14 -3.15 -11.98
C LYS A 94 -2.63 -1.84 -12.58
N ASN A 95 -1.98 -1.40 -13.65
CA ASN A 95 -2.45 -0.25 -14.42
C ASN A 95 -3.74 -0.57 -15.19
N ALA A 96 -4.40 0.48 -15.67
CA ALA A 96 -5.47 0.32 -16.64
C ALA A 96 -4.95 -0.29 -17.93
N GLU A 97 -5.51 -1.43 -18.34
CA GLU A 97 -5.51 -1.77 -19.76
C GLU A 97 -6.24 -0.62 -20.48
N LYS A 98 -5.61 -0.02 -21.50
CA LYS A 98 -6.25 0.97 -22.38
C LYS A 98 -7.42 0.27 -23.10
N GLY A 99 -8.58 0.24 -22.46
CA GLY A 99 -9.77 -0.49 -22.91
C GLY A 99 -11.07 0.19 -22.47
N MET A 100 -12.13 -0.07 -23.23
CA MET A 100 -13.42 0.66 -23.23
C MET A 100 -14.20 0.64 -21.88
N PHE A 101 -13.82 -0.22 -20.93
CA PHE A 101 -14.48 -0.35 -19.62
C PHE A 101 -13.61 0.04 -18.42
N GLY A 102 -12.45 0.66 -18.67
CA GLY A 102 -11.65 1.35 -17.64
C GLY A 102 -10.92 0.40 -16.67
N GLY A 103 -9.63 0.69 -16.44
CA GLY A 103 -8.89 0.11 -15.32
C GLY A 103 -8.59 1.15 -14.25
N ILE A 104 -7.69 0.81 -13.33
CA ILE A 104 -7.38 1.67 -12.19
C ILE A 104 -6.61 2.90 -12.67
N THR A 105 -7.13 4.08 -12.36
CA THR A 105 -6.41 5.35 -12.49
C THR A 105 -5.51 5.49 -11.28
N CYS A 106 -4.22 5.18 -11.45
CA CYS A 106 -3.26 5.32 -10.37
C CYS A 106 -3.05 6.79 -10.01
N SER A 107 -3.04 7.09 -8.71
CA SER A 107 -2.79 8.44 -8.20
C SER A 107 -1.40 8.95 -8.61
N LYS A 108 -1.25 10.27 -8.66
CA LYS A 108 0.08 10.88 -8.81
C LYS A 108 0.85 10.83 -7.49
N SER A 109 2.17 10.98 -7.57
CA SER A 109 3.09 10.98 -6.42
C SER A 109 2.75 12.03 -5.35
N ASP A 110 2.14 13.13 -5.76
CA ASP A 110 1.65 14.24 -4.94
C ASP A 110 0.16 14.15 -4.60
N GLU A 111 -0.54 13.10 -5.02
CA GLU A 111 -1.92 12.82 -4.60
C GLU A 111 -1.95 11.62 -3.64
N ALA A 112 -1.02 10.67 -3.82
CA ALA A 112 -0.98 9.41 -3.09
C ALA A 112 -0.69 9.59 -1.59
N ILE A 113 0.14 10.58 -1.26
CA ILE A 113 0.73 10.85 0.06
C ILE A 113 -0.22 11.63 0.98
N ILE A 114 -1.45 11.13 1.13
CA ILE A 114 -2.57 11.79 1.82
C ILE A 114 -2.30 12.15 3.29
N ARG A 115 -1.30 11.55 3.93
CA ARG A 115 -0.94 11.81 5.34
C ARG A 115 -0.02 13.01 5.53
N ILE A 116 0.67 13.45 4.49
CA ILE A 116 1.59 14.59 4.56
C ILE A 116 1.06 15.83 3.83
N ILE A 117 -0.02 15.68 3.06
CA ILE A 117 -0.65 16.79 2.37
C ILE A 117 -1.83 17.29 3.18
N ASP A 118 -1.73 18.53 3.63
CA ASP A 118 -2.86 19.26 4.19
C ASP A 118 -3.74 19.80 3.05
N SER A 119 -4.66 18.95 2.56
CA SER A 119 -5.63 19.36 1.54
C SER A 119 -7.01 18.82 1.85
N VAL A 120 -8.03 19.55 1.40
CA VAL A 120 -9.44 19.12 1.48
C VAL A 120 -9.60 17.74 0.85
N TYR A 121 -9.01 17.53 -0.32
CA TYR A 121 -9.10 16.26 -1.05
C TYR A 121 -8.46 15.10 -0.26
N ALA A 122 -7.27 15.28 0.32
CA ALA A 122 -6.65 14.26 1.15
C ALA A 122 -7.50 13.92 2.39
N ASN A 123 -8.07 14.94 3.03
CA ASN A 123 -8.96 14.76 4.19
C ASN A 123 -10.25 14.03 3.81
N GLU A 124 -10.82 14.31 2.64
CA GLU A 124 -11.99 13.60 2.10
C GLU A 124 -11.68 12.12 1.85
N LEU A 125 -10.52 11.78 1.27
CA LEU A 125 -10.09 10.40 1.05
C LEU A 125 -9.91 9.64 2.38
N ILE A 126 -9.29 10.27 3.39
CA ILE A 126 -9.14 9.68 4.73
C ILE A 126 -10.52 9.48 5.38
N SER A 127 -11.40 10.47 5.27
CA SER A 127 -12.77 10.39 5.80
C SER A 127 -13.56 9.26 5.13
N LEU A 128 -13.48 9.15 3.81
CA LEU A 128 -14.13 8.10 3.03
C LEU A 128 -13.67 6.71 3.49
N PHE A 129 -12.36 6.52 3.66
CA PHE A 129 -11.79 5.28 4.20
C PHE A 129 -12.35 4.94 5.59
N ASN A 130 -12.34 5.91 6.51
CA ASN A 130 -12.81 5.72 7.89
C ASN A 130 -14.31 5.39 7.95
N ILE A 131 -15.12 6.09 7.14
CA ILE A 131 -16.56 5.82 7.00
C ILE A 131 -16.77 4.41 6.46
N ALA A 132 -16.03 4.00 5.42
CA ALA A 132 -16.14 2.67 4.84
C ALA A 132 -15.82 1.56 5.85
N VAL A 133 -14.72 1.70 6.60
CA VAL A 133 -14.33 0.77 7.68
C VAL A 133 -15.43 0.73 8.74
N GLY A 134 -15.91 1.89 9.20
CA GLY A 134 -16.98 1.97 10.21
C GLY A 134 -18.28 1.33 9.75
N ASN A 135 -18.75 1.64 8.54
CA ASN A 135 -19.95 1.05 7.95
C ASN A 135 -19.82 -0.47 7.86
N THR A 136 -18.67 -0.97 7.39
CA THR A 136 -18.41 -2.41 7.27
C THR A 136 -18.43 -3.10 8.63
N LYS A 137 -17.82 -2.51 9.67
CA LYS A 137 -17.90 -3.04 11.05
C LYS A 137 -19.34 -3.17 11.54
N ASN A 138 -20.25 -2.32 11.08
CA ASN A 138 -21.64 -2.27 11.54
C ASN A 138 -22.60 -3.19 10.76
N ILE A 139 -22.14 -3.88 9.72
CA ILE A 139 -22.95 -4.87 9.00
C ILE A 139 -23.27 -6.05 9.93
N LYS A 140 -24.56 -6.43 9.97
CA LYS A 140 -25.10 -7.48 10.85
C LYS A 140 -25.47 -8.76 10.11
N GLU A 141 -25.86 -8.62 8.85
CA GLU A 141 -26.29 -9.70 7.97
C GLU A 141 -25.86 -9.36 6.54
N GLY A 142 -25.59 -10.38 5.74
CA GLY A 142 -25.01 -10.26 4.40
C GLY A 142 -24.69 -11.62 3.82
N THR A 143 -23.98 -11.64 2.69
CA THR A 143 -23.46 -12.89 2.13
C THR A 143 -22.34 -13.47 3.00
N GLU A 144 -21.98 -14.74 2.81
CA GLU A 144 -20.87 -15.36 3.53
C GLU A 144 -19.56 -14.59 3.34
N GLU A 145 -19.25 -14.22 2.09
CA GLU A 145 -18.09 -13.41 1.72
C GLU A 145 -18.09 -12.04 2.40
N GLU A 146 -19.25 -11.38 2.47
CA GLU A 146 -19.39 -10.09 3.15
C GLU A 146 -19.16 -10.24 4.65
N MET A 147 -19.72 -11.29 5.27
CA MET A 147 -19.54 -11.52 6.70
C MET A 147 -18.12 -11.96 7.06
N GLU A 148 -17.39 -12.63 6.16
CA GLU A 148 -15.95 -12.89 6.31
C GLU A 148 -15.16 -11.58 6.29
N LEU A 149 -15.46 -10.69 5.36
CA LEU A 149 -14.86 -9.36 5.31
C LEU A 149 -15.15 -8.55 6.58
N VAL A 150 -16.39 -8.59 7.07
CA VAL A 150 -16.80 -7.93 8.33
C VAL A 150 -15.98 -8.44 9.52
N LYS A 151 -15.76 -9.77 9.62
CA LYS A 151 -14.90 -10.35 10.67
C LYS A 151 -13.49 -9.81 10.55
N LYS A 152 -12.90 -9.84 9.35
CA LYS A 152 -11.55 -9.33 9.10
C LYS A 152 -11.43 -7.85 9.48
N VAL A 153 -12.36 -7.00 9.05
CA VAL A 153 -12.34 -5.57 9.42
C VAL A 153 -12.48 -5.37 10.95
N LYS A 154 -13.22 -6.23 11.65
CA LYS A 154 -13.37 -6.14 13.12
C LYS A 154 -12.14 -6.59 13.90
N GLU A 155 -11.26 -7.39 13.31
CA GLU A 155 -10.05 -7.89 13.98
C GLU A 155 -8.95 -6.83 14.12
N TYR A 156 -9.01 -5.75 13.33
CA TYR A 156 -7.93 -4.77 13.23
C TYR A 156 -8.39 -3.33 13.52
N ASP A 157 -7.47 -2.58 14.14
CA ASP A 157 -7.43 -1.13 14.07
C ASP A 157 -6.69 -0.72 12.79
N TYR A 158 -7.27 0.23 12.05
CA TYR A 158 -6.78 0.67 10.75
C TYR A 158 -6.23 2.08 10.82
N GLU A 159 -5.09 2.28 10.17
CA GLU A 159 -4.52 3.58 9.90
C GLU A 159 -4.20 3.67 8.41
N VAL A 160 -4.90 4.53 7.69
CA VAL A 160 -4.63 4.74 6.26
C VAL A 160 -3.32 5.51 6.09
N GLU A 161 -2.48 5.04 5.17
CA GLU A 161 -1.12 5.57 4.96
C GLU A 161 -0.90 6.10 3.54
N LEU A 162 -1.50 5.48 2.53
CA LEU A 162 -1.32 5.88 1.12
C LEU A 162 -2.59 5.63 0.30
N TYR A 163 -2.94 6.56 -0.59
CA TYR A 163 -3.98 6.40 -1.59
C TYR A 163 -3.36 6.01 -2.93
N LEU A 164 -3.79 4.91 -3.53
CA LEU A 164 -3.17 4.34 -4.73
C LEU A 164 -3.89 4.76 -6.02
N GLY A 165 -5.13 5.23 -5.92
CA GLY A 165 -5.96 5.55 -7.08
C GLY A 165 -7.36 4.96 -6.99
N ASP A 166 -8.10 5.07 -8.08
CA ASP A 166 -9.50 4.72 -8.15
C ASP A 166 -9.91 4.03 -9.46
N LYS A 167 -11.07 3.38 -9.44
CA LYS A 167 -11.68 2.74 -10.60
C LYS A 167 -13.19 2.99 -10.63
N PRO A 168 -13.73 3.57 -11.72
CA PRO A 168 -15.17 3.66 -11.92
C PRO A 168 -15.82 2.27 -12.05
N VAL A 169 -16.84 2.01 -11.25
CA VAL A 169 -17.67 0.80 -11.25
C VAL A 169 -19.13 1.21 -11.01
N THR A 170 -19.97 0.35 -10.42
CA THR A 170 -21.19 0.83 -9.75
C THR A 170 -20.77 1.65 -8.52
N GLY A 171 -20.60 2.96 -8.69
CA GLY A 171 -19.88 3.82 -7.74
C GLY A 171 -18.41 3.99 -8.16
N ILE A 172 -17.53 4.14 -7.18
CA ILE A 172 -16.08 4.22 -7.41
C ILE A 172 -15.37 3.33 -6.38
N ASP A 173 -14.49 2.47 -6.86
CA ASP A 173 -13.54 1.74 -6.01
C ASP A 173 -12.31 2.61 -5.76
N TYR A 174 -11.92 2.79 -4.51
CA TYR A 174 -10.73 3.51 -4.06
C TYR A 174 -9.77 2.51 -3.41
N TYR A 175 -8.50 2.58 -3.77
CA TYR A 175 -7.48 1.65 -3.31
C TYR A 175 -6.53 2.33 -2.32
N TYR A 176 -6.32 1.71 -1.17
CA TYR A 176 -5.51 2.27 -0.08
C TYR A 176 -4.50 1.27 0.47
N ILE A 177 -3.33 1.76 0.87
CA ILE A 177 -2.46 1.06 1.79
C ILE A 177 -2.80 1.50 3.21
N ALA A 178 -3.08 0.54 4.07
CA ALA A 178 -3.33 0.77 5.48
C ALA A 178 -2.33 -0.02 6.33
N LYS A 179 -1.78 0.66 7.34
CA LYS A 179 -1.16 0.00 8.47
C LYS A 179 -2.27 -0.52 9.37
N VAL A 180 -2.18 -1.79 9.74
CA VAL A 180 -3.16 -2.43 10.62
C VAL A 180 -2.52 -2.94 11.88
N GLN A 181 -3.27 -2.96 12.96
CA GLN A 181 -2.88 -3.58 14.21
C GLN A 181 -4.00 -4.49 14.70
N ASN A 182 -3.70 -5.78 14.86
CA ASN A 182 -4.66 -6.73 15.38
C ASN A 182 -5.03 -6.33 16.82
N ILE A 183 -6.33 -6.25 17.11
CA ILE A 183 -6.84 -5.68 18.35
C ILE A 183 -6.44 -6.55 19.56
N GLU A 184 -6.42 -7.87 19.38
CA GLU A 184 -6.12 -8.82 20.46
C GLU A 184 -4.61 -9.02 20.64
N THR A 185 -3.93 -9.40 19.57
CA THR A 185 -2.51 -9.81 19.61
C THR A 185 -1.55 -8.62 19.54
N LYS A 186 -2.03 -7.44 19.16
CA LYS A 186 -1.24 -6.22 18.91
C LYS A 186 -0.20 -6.35 17.79
N VAL A 187 -0.22 -7.45 17.04
CA VAL A 187 0.61 -7.66 15.84
C VAL A 187 0.24 -6.64 14.78
N LYS A 188 1.25 -6.00 14.19
CA LYS A 188 1.09 -5.04 13.10
C LYS A 188 1.24 -5.73 11.75
N GLY A 189 0.57 -5.21 10.73
CA GLY A 189 0.70 -5.65 9.34
C GLY A 189 0.37 -4.53 8.37
N ILE A 190 0.47 -4.83 7.07
CA ILE A 190 0.09 -3.92 5.99
C ILE A 190 -0.96 -4.59 5.11
N GLN A 191 -2.05 -3.87 4.87
CA GLN A 191 -3.15 -4.32 4.02
C GLN A 191 -3.36 -3.37 2.85
N LEU A 192 -3.61 -3.95 1.67
CA LEU A 192 -4.28 -3.27 0.56
C LEU A 192 -5.79 -3.38 0.77
N VAL A 193 -6.44 -2.24 0.92
CA VAL A 193 -7.88 -2.14 1.21
C VAL A 193 -8.58 -1.45 0.05
N THR A 194 -9.62 -2.10 -0.48
CA THR A 194 -10.49 -1.54 -1.53
C THR A 194 -11.78 -1.07 -0.89
N VAL A 195 -12.09 0.22 -1.08
CA VAL A 195 -13.32 0.87 -0.59
C VAL A 195 -14.20 1.20 -1.79
N ASN A 196 -15.44 0.69 -1.81
CA ASN A 196 -16.41 1.04 -2.82
C ASN A 196 -17.32 2.16 -2.29
N ASN A 197 -17.55 3.19 -3.11
CA ASN A 197 -18.41 4.34 -2.80
C ASN A 197 -19.57 4.51 -3.82
N PRO A 198 -20.60 3.67 -3.76
CA PRO A 198 -21.81 3.80 -4.56
C PRO A 198 -22.80 4.77 -3.90
N PRO A 199 -23.82 5.26 -4.63
CA PRO A 199 -24.89 6.07 -4.07
C PRO A 199 -25.65 5.42 -2.90
N SER A 200 -25.64 4.08 -2.83
CA SER A 200 -26.29 3.31 -1.75
C SER A 200 -25.51 3.30 -0.43
N GLY A 201 -24.27 3.80 -0.41
CA GLY A 201 -23.44 3.91 0.79
C GLY A 201 -22.08 3.22 0.67
N THR A 202 -21.08 3.84 1.29
CA THR A 202 -19.67 3.43 1.24
C THR A 202 -19.37 2.24 2.14
N LYS A 203 -18.59 1.26 1.65
CA LYS A 203 -18.07 0.15 2.46
C LYS A 203 -16.74 -0.39 1.92
N VAL A 204 -16.04 -1.15 2.75
CA VAL A 204 -14.91 -1.97 2.32
C VAL A 204 -15.45 -3.15 1.52
N VAL A 205 -14.80 -3.46 0.39
CA VAL A 205 -15.20 -4.57 -0.49
C VAL A 205 -14.11 -5.61 -0.69
N GLU A 206 -12.86 -5.29 -0.39
CA GLU A 206 -11.75 -6.24 -0.48
C GLU A 206 -10.62 -5.85 0.48
N ILE A 207 -9.98 -6.87 1.09
CA ILE A 207 -8.76 -6.70 1.88
C ILE A 207 -7.75 -7.78 1.50
N LYS A 208 -6.56 -7.36 1.08
CA LYS A 208 -5.41 -8.22 0.79
C LYS A 208 -4.28 -7.91 1.77
N ASP A 209 -3.83 -8.93 2.49
CA ASP A 209 -2.62 -8.81 3.31
C ASP A 209 -1.41 -8.77 2.38
N ILE A 210 -0.57 -7.75 2.52
CA ILE A 210 0.64 -7.57 1.68
C ILE A 210 1.94 -7.59 2.48
N LEU A 211 1.87 -7.42 3.82
CA LEU A 211 3.01 -7.60 4.73
C LEU A 211 2.55 -7.98 6.15
#